data_AF-A0A7X9EYW2-F1
#
_entry.id   AF-A0A7X9EYW2-F1
#
_cell.length_a   1.000
_cell.length_b   1.000
_cell.length_c   1.000
_cell.angle_alpha   90.00
_cell.angle_beta   90.00
_cell.angle_gamma   90.00
#
_symmetry.space_group_name_H-M   'P 1'
#
loop_
_entity.id
_entity.type
_entity.pdbx_description
1 polymer ?
#
loop_
_entity_poly.entity_id
_entity_poly.type
_entity_poly.pdbx_seq_one_letter_code
_entity_poly.pdbx_strand_id
1 'polypeptide(L)'
;MAKSVNLGKLHQELKMAGLPVVGVSSLGRVDYSRSLSSFEQITAKQVVAAHDPSDTNKEVFLEKLALANLSKDDVLYALWKYFAEGDATEKDTLLKSMN
;
A
#
# COMPACT_ATOMS: atom_id res chain seq x y z
N MET A 1 -18.31 -1.84 14.60
CA MET A 1 -16.89 -2.10 14.27
C MET A 1 -16.59 -1.31 13.01
N ALA A 2 -15.82 -0.22 13.11
CA ALA A 2 -15.52 0.61 11.95
C ALA A 2 -14.65 -0.21 10.98
N LYS A 3 -15.07 -0.28 9.71
CA LYS A 3 -14.27 -0.87 8.61
C LYS A 3 -12.85 -0.29 8.71
N SER A 4 -11.85 -1.15 8.84
CA SER A 4 -10.44 -0.75 8.87
C SER A 4 -10.11 -0.06 7.55
N VAL A 5 -10.14 1.28 7.49
CA VAL A 5 -9.80 2.01 6.27
C VAL A 5 -8.28 2.04 6.17
N ASN A 6 -7.72 1.53 5.07
CA ASN A 6 -6.30 1.67 4.81
C ASN A 6 -6.00 3.12 4.42
N LEU A 7 -5.56 3.89 5.42
CA LEU A 7 -5.38 5.34 5.32
C LEU A 7 -4.32 5.73 4.29
N GLY A 8 -3.24 4.96 4.21
CA GLY A 8 -2.16 5.20 3.24
C GLY A 8 -2.67 5.04 1.81
N LYS A 9 -3.37 3.94 1.55
CA LYS A 9 -3.97 3.62 0.26
C LYS A 9 -5.03 4.64 -0.14
N LEU A 10 -5.96 4.99 0.76
CA LEU A 10 -6.99 5.98 0.48
C LEU A 10 -6.39 7.37 0.19
N HIS A 11 -5.37 7.79 0.95
CA HIS A 11 -4.67 9.05 0.69
C HIS A 11 -4.00 9.06 -0.70
N GLN A 12 -3.39 7.93 -1.09
CA GLN A 12 -2.74 7.80 -2.38
C GLN A 12 -3.75 7.79 -3.54
N GLU A 13 -4.84 7.04 -3.42
CA GLU A 13 -5.92 6.99 -4.41
C GLU A 13 -6.54 8.37 -4.64
N LEU A 14 -6.78 9.14 -3.57
CA LEU A 14 -7.30 10.50 -3.68
C LEU A 14 -6.30 11.46 -4.33
N LYS A 15 -5.00 11.34 -4.01
CA LYS A 15 -3.94 12.11 -4.69
C LYS A 15 -3.86 11.78 -6.18
N MET A 16 -3.92 10.50 -6.55
CA MET A 16 -3.92 10.09 -7.95
C MET A 16 -5.15 10.58 -8.71
N ALA A 17 -6.29 10.71 -8.04
CA ALA A 17 -7.50 11.31 -8.59
C ALA A 17 -7.40 12.85 -8.74
N GLY A 18 -6.25 13.45 -8.46
CA GLY A 18 -6.02 14.90 -8.59
C GLY A 18 -6.63 15.73 -7.47
N LEU A 19 -7.05 15.11 -6.37
CA LEU A 19 -7.70 15.82 -5.27
C LEU A 19 -6.67 16.47 -4.35
N PRO A 20 -6.93 17.69 -3.85
CA PRO A 20 -6.04 18.41 -2.95
C PRO A 20 -6.09 17.84 -1.51
N VAL A 21 -5.72 16.58 -1.33
CA VAL A 21 -5.77 15.90 -0.01
C VAL A 21 -4.52 16.19 0.82
N VAL A 22 -4.75 16.56 2.08
CA VAL A 22 -3.72 16.80 3.10
C VAL A 22 -3.61 15.62 4.06
N GLY A 23 -4.75 15.04 4.46
CA GLY A 23 -4.77 13.97 5.45
C GLY A 23 -6.02 13.11 5.33
N VAL A 24 -5.94 11.89 5.86
CA VAL A 24 -7.07 10.96 5.96
C VAL A 24 -7.07 10.41 7.38
N SER A 25 -8.20 10.49 8.08
CA SER A 25 -8.35 9.99 9.44
C SER A 25 -8.86 8.55 9.47
N SER A 26 -8.56 7.83 10.55
CA SER A 26 -9.08 6.49 10.87
C SER A 26 -10.61 6.41 10.96
N LEU A 27 -11.29 7.55 11.05
CA LEU A 27 -12.76 7.65 11.04
C LEU A 27 -13.32 7.87 9.62
N GLY A 28 -12.48 7.84 8.59
CA GLY A 28 -12.88 8.04 7.19
C GLY A 28 -13.08 9.50 6.79
N ARG A 29 -12.77 10.46 7.67
CA ARG A 29 -12.69 11.88 7.27
C ARG A 29 -11.45 12.12 6.43
N VAL A 30 -11.62 12.84 5.32
CA VAL A 30 -10.53 13.31 4.44
C VAL A 30 -10.41 14.82 4.62
N ASP A 31 -9.21 15.27 4.95
CA ASP A 31 -8.86 16.69 5.07
C ASP A 31 -8.25 17.18 3.75
N TYR A 32 -8.78 18.28 3.22
CA TYR A 32 -8.36 18.87 1.95
C TYR A 32 -7.65 20.22 2.19
N SER A 33 -6.68 20.56 1.33
CA SER A 33 -5.90 21.80 1.44
C SER A 33 -6.69 23.04 1.04
N ARG A 34 -7.79 22.84 0.30
CA ARG A 34 -8.76 23.86 -0.07
C ARG A 34 -10.14 23.24 -0.18
N SER A 35 -11.16 24.08 -0.19
CA SER A 35 -12.52 23.64 -0.53
C SER A 35 -12.53 22.99 -1.92
N LEU A 36 -13.18 21.83 -2.00
CA LEU A 36 -13.38 21.10 -3.24
C LEU A 36 -14.48 21.73 -4.08
N SER A 37 -14.26 21.81 -5.38
CA SER A 37 -15.31 22.08 -6.36
C SER A 37 -16.34 20.95 -6.40
N SER A 38 -17.53 21.22 -6.93
CA SER A 38 -18.61 20.23 -7.04
C SER A 38 -18.17 18.96 -7.79
N PHE A 39 -17.31 19.09 -8.80
CA PHE A 39 -16.75 17.98 -9.55
C PHE A 39 -15.80 17.14 -8.68
N GLU A 40 -14.88 17.79 -8.00
CA GLU A 40 -13.92 17.13 -7.10
C GLU A 40 -14.61 16.43 -5.92
N GLN A 41 -15.74 16.96 -5.43
CA GLN A 41 -16.56 16.30 -4.41
C GLN A 41 -17.19 14.99 -4.91
N ILE A 42 -17.63 14.97 -6.18
CA ILE A 42 -18.17 13.76 -6.81
C ILE A 42 -17.05 12.72 -6.97
N THR A 43 -15.89 13.14 -7.47
CA THR A 43 -14.71 12.26 -7.60
C THR A 43 -14.26 11.72 -6.25
N ALA A 44 -14.20 12.55 -5.20
CA ALA A 44 -13.85 12.12 -3.86
C ALA A 44 -14.82 11.05 -3.31
N LYS A 45 -16.13 11.25 -3.50
CA LYS A 45 -17.14 10.26 -3.10
C LYS A 45 -17.00 8.95 -3.87
N GLN A 46 -16.68 9.01 -5.17
CA GLN A 46 -16.46 7.82 -5.98
C GLN A 46 -15.22 7.05 -5.53
N VAL A 47 -14.11 7.75 -5.27
CA VAL A 47 -12.87 7.13 -4.76
C VAL A 47 -13.10 6.50 -3.39
N VAL A 48 -13.77 7.19 -2.46
CA VAL A 48 -14.10 6.63 -1.14
C VAL A 48 -15.07 5.45 -1.24
N ALA A 49 -16.03 5.48 -2.17
CA ALA A 49 -16.98 4.38 -2.36
C ALA A 49 -16.35 3.14 -3.04
N ALA A 50 -15.38 3.37 -3.94
CA ALA A 50 -14.61 2.33 -4.60
C ALA A 50 -13.42 1.85 -3.77
N HIS A 51 -13.10 2.53 -2.67
CA HIS A 51 -11.98 2.19 -1.81
C HIS A 51 -12.19 0.80 -1.19
N ASP A 52 -11.34 -0.14 -1.60
CA ASP A 52 -11.22 -1.42 -0.94
C ASP A 52 -10.24 -1.28 0.24
N PRO A 53 -10.71 -1.40 1.50
CA PRO A 53 -9.88 -1.31 2.70
C PRO A 53 -8.83 -2.42 2.82
N SER A 54 -8.89 -3.44 1.97
CA SER A 54 -7.89 -4.52 1.96
C SER A 54 -6.49 -3.95 1.79
N ASP A 55 -5.58 -4.41 2.65
CA ASP A 55 -4.19 -3.95 2.69
C ASP A 55 -3.55 -4.03 1.31
N THR A 56 -2.75 -3.01 1.01
CA THR A 56 -2.02 -3.00 -0.24
C THR A 56 -1.06 -4.19 -0.23
N ASN A 57 -0.88 -4.89 -1.35
CA ASN A 57 0.07 -6.01 -1.47
C ASN A 57 1.47 -5.69 -0.90
N LYS A 58 1.85 -4.41 -0.89
CA LYS A 58 3.08 -3.88 -0.29
C LYS A 58 3.10 -3.93 1.25
N GLU A 59 2.00 -3.63 1.92
CA GLU A 59 1.90 -3.69 3.39
C GLU A 59 1.85 -5.13 3.88
N VAL A 60 1.07 -5.98 3.20
CA VAL A 60 1.09 -7.43 3.41
C VAL A 60 2.49 -8.00 3.15
N PHE A 61 3.20 -7.51 2.12
CA PHE A 61 4.58 -7.88 1.86
C PHE A 61 5.51 -7.46 3.01
N LEU A 62 5.40 -6.23 3.50
CA LEU A 62 6.20 -5.75 4.63
C LEU A 62 5.92 -6.49 5.93
N GLU A 63 4.65 -6.82 6.20
CA GLU A 63 4.25 -7.60 7.37
C GLU A 63 4.78 -9.03 7.29
N LYS A 64 4.67 -9.68 6.12
CA LYS A 64 5.24 -11.02 5.89
C LYS A 64 6.76 -11.03 6.01
N LEU A 65 7.45 -9.98 5.57
CA LEU A 65 8.89 -9.85 5.76
C LEU A 65 9.27 -9.64 7.23
N ALA A 66 8.51 -8.80 7.94
CA ALA A 66 8.72 -8.58 9.37
C ALA A 66 8.50 -9.87 10.18
N LEU A 67 7.47 -10.66 9.84
CA LEU A 67 7.20 -11.97 10.45
C LEU A 67 8.31 -12.98 10.17
N ALA A 68 8.90 -12.95 8.97
CA ALA A 68 10.03 -13.81 8.59
C ALA A 68 11.40 -13.29 9.08
N ASN A 69 11.44 -12.15 9.79
CA ASN A 69 12.66 -11.46 10.22
C ASN A 69 13.63 -11.17 9.06
N LEU A 70 13.07 -10.87 7.89
CA LEU A 70 13.80 -10.60 6.64
C LEU A 70 13.82 -9.10 6.33
N SER A 71 14.97 -8.58 5.88
CA SER A 71 15.07 -7.20 5.42
C SER A 71 14.60 -7.07 3.97
N LYS A 72 14.20 -5.85 3.59
CA LYS A 72 13.92 -5.50 2.18
C LYS A 72 15.17 -5.68 1.31
N ASP A 73 16.34 -5.44 1.89
CA ASP A 73 17.63 -5.58 1.19
C ASP A 73 17.93 -7.05 0.87
N ASP A 74 17.55 -7.99 1.75
CA ASP A 74 17.73 -9.44 1.52
C ASP A 74 16.88 -9.92 0.34
N VAL A 75 15.64 -9.44 0.26
CA VAL A 75 14.73 -9.75 -0.87
C VAL A 75 15.24 -9.10 -2.16
N LEU A 76 15.74 -7.87 -2.08
CA LEU A 76 16.28 -7.16 -3.24
C LEU A 76 17.54 -7.85 -3.77
N TYR A 77 18.43 -8.29 -2.89
CA TYR A 77 19.64 -9.03 -3.25
C TYR A 77 19.31 -10.37 -3.88
N ALA A 78 18.38 -11.14 -3.31
CA ALA A 78 17.93 -12.40 -3.90
C ALA A 78 17.24 -12.21 -5.26
N LEU A 79 16.45 -11.14 -5.43
CA LEU A 79 15.83 -10.80 -6.71
C LEU A 79 16.90 -10.42 -7.74
N TRP A 80 17.87 -9.59 -7.37
CA TRP A 80 18.98 -9.23 -8.24
C TRP A 80 19.78 -10.46 -8.65
N LYS A 81 20.14 -11.34 -7.70
CA LYS A 81 20.89 -12.57 -7.97
C LYS A 81 20.12 -13.51 -8.90
N TYR A 82 18.82 -13.65 -8.69
CA TYR A 82 17.96 -14.44 -9.58
C TYR A 82 17.91 -13.87 -11.00
N PHE A 83 17.83 -12.55 -11.17
CA PHE A 83 17.78 -11.92 -12.49
C PHE A 83 19.15 -11.81 -13.18
N ALA A 84 20.21 -11.58 -12.41
CA ALA A 84 21.56 -11.35 -12.93
C ALA A 84 22.31 -12.66 -13.19
N GLU A 85 22.14 -13.66 -12.32
CA GLU A 85 22.89 -14.92 -12.35
C GLU A 85 22.02 -16.14 -12.68
N GLY A 86 20.68 -15.98 -12.71
CA GLY A 86 19.75 -17.10 -12.89
C GLY A 86 19.69 -18.04 -11.68
N ASP A 87 20.38 -17.71 -10.59
CA ASP A 87 20.49 -18.54 -9.40
C ASP A 87 19.27 -18.35 -8.49
N ALA A 88 18.46 -19.41 -8.35
CA ALA A 88 17.26 -19.43 -7.53
C ALA A 88 17.53 -19.84 -6.07
N THR A 89 18.77 -20.15 -5.68
CA THR A 89 19.07 -20.71 -4.36
C THR A 89 18.70 -19.76 -3.22
N GLU A 90 18.94 -18.46 -3.38
CA GLU A 90 18.57 -17.45 -2.37
C GLU A 90 17.05 -17.21 -2.32
N LYS A 91 16.40 -17.24 -3.49
CA LYS A 91 14.94 -17.18 -3.58
C LYS A 91 14.29 -18.36 -2.83
N ASP A 92 14.81 -19.58 -3.01
CA ASP A 92 14.27 -20.78 -2.36
C ASP A 92 14.55 -20.79 -0.85
N THR A 93 15.67 -20.20 -0.43
CA THR A 93 16.00 -20.03 0.99
C THR A 93 15.04 -19.02 1.64
N LEU A 94 14.77 -17.89 0.98
CA LEU A 94 13.77 -16.92 1.42
C LEU A 94 12.37 -17.54 1.50
N LEU A 95 11.98 -18.35 0.52
CA LEU A 95 10.70 -19.05 0.50
C LEU A 95 10.56 -20.04 1.67
N LYS A 96 11.64 -20.72 2.07
CA LYS A 96 11.64 -21.61 3.25
C LYS A 96 11.53 -20.85 4.56
N SER A 97 12.12 -19.66 4.68
CA SER A 97 11.97 -18.81 5.87
C SER A 97 10.60 -18.14 6.00
N MET A 98 9.77 -18.18 4.96
CA MET A 98 8.43 -17.59 4.93
C MET A 98 7.29 -18.60 5.16
N ASN A 99 7.59 -19.90 5.24
CA ASN A 99 6.66 -21.00 5.57
C ASN A 99 6.84 -21.46 7.02
#